data_AF-A0A1F8TNW1-F1
#
_entry.id   AF-A0A1F8TNW1-F1
#
_cell.length_a   1.000
_cell.length_b   1.000
_cell.length_c   1.000
_cell.angle_alpha   90.00
_cell.angle_beta   90.00
_cell.angle_gamma   90.00
#
_symmetry.space_group_name_H-M   'P 1'
#
loop_
_entity.id
_entity.type
_entity.pdbx_description
1 polymer ?
#
loop_
_entity_poly.entity_id
_entity_poly.type
_entity_poly.pdbx_seq_one_letter_code
_entity_poly.pdbx_strand_id
1 'polypeptide(L)' 'MKQVADEIRERWPTIEGIAIVQRIGRLYPRTPTVLIACTAAHRDTGVFNAARYGIDRLKEIVPV' A
#
# COMPACT_ATOMS: atom_id res chain seq x y z
N MET A 1 -6.22 3.44 -6.66
CA MET A 1 -5.10 2.60 -6.15
C MET A 1 -3.82 2.74 -6.96
N LYS A 2 -3.85 2.74 -8.31
CA LYS A 2 -2.64 2.95 -9.14
C LYS A 2 -1.81 4.18 -8.73
N GLN A 3 -2.48 5.33 -8.54
CA GLN A 3 -1.83 6.55 -8.08
C GLN A 3 -1.00 6.36 -6.81
N VAL A 4 -1.52 5.65 -5.80
CA VAL A 4 -0.77 5.38 -4.56
C VAL A 4 0.50 4.59 -4.84
N ALA A 5 0.44 3.59 -5.72
CA ALA A 5 1.60 2.79 -6.10
C ALA A 5 2.62 3.61 -6.89
N ASP A 6 2.18 4.52 -7.77
CA ASP A 6 3.06 5.42 -8.50
C ASP A 6 3.77 6.39 -7.53
N GLU A 7 3.03 7.02 -6.61
CA GLU A 7 3.59 7.89 -5.57
C GLU A 7 4.61 7.14 -4.66
N ILE A 8 4.36 5.86 -4.35
CA ILE A 8 5.33 5.02 -3.62
C ILE A 8 6.62 4.87 -4.43
N ARG A 9 6.54 4.58 -5.74
CA ARG A 9 7.73 4.43 -6.59
C ARG A 9 8.52 5.72 -6.76
N GLU A 10 7.83 6.85 -6.85
CA GLU A 10 8.48 8.16 -6.92
C GLU A 10 9.25 8.48 -5.63
N ARG A 11 8.66 8.18 -4.47
CA ARG A 11 9.29 8.44 -3.16
C ARG A 11 10.37 7.43 -2.78
N TRP A 12 10.20 6.16 -3.16
CA TRP A 12 11.13 5.08 -2.88
C TRP A 12 11.43 4.29 -4.17
N PRO A 13 12.40 4.76 -5.00
CA PRO A 13 12.76 4.09 -6.26
C PRO A 13 13.31 2.68 -6.10
N THR A 14 13.74 2.31 -4.89
CA THR A 14 14.25 0.99 -4.51
C THR A 14 13.16 -0.06 -4.28
N ILE A 15 11.88 0.33 -4.26
CA ILE A 15 10.77 -0.60 -4.09
C ILE A 15 10.50 -1.32 -5.41
N GLU A 16 10.64 -2.64 -5.38
CA GLU A 16 10.51 -3.49 -6.57
C GLU A 16 9.05 -3.90 -6.79
N GLY A 17 8.46 -4.55 -5.79
CA GLY A 17 7.10 -5.05 -5.82
C GLY A 17 6.15 -4.21 -4.96
N ILE A 18 4.97 -3.94 -5.50
CA ILE A 18 3.88 -3.27 -4.77
C ILE A 18 2.58 -4.03 -5.06
N ALA A 19 1.89 -4.46 -4.00
CA ALA A 19 0.55 -5.02 -4.11
C ALA A 19 -0.40 -4.23 -3.20
N ILE A 20 -1.52 -3.80 -3.78
CA ILE A 20 -2.58 -3.08 -3.09
C ILE A 20 -3.88 -3.80 -3.40
N VAL A 21 -4.51 -4.35 -2.37
CA VAL A 21 -5.79 -5.05 -2.47
C VAL A 21 -6.80 -4.36 -1.57
N GLN A 22 -7.94 -4.00 -2.13
CA GLN A 22 -9.06 -3.45 -1.38
C GLN A 22 -10.30 -4.30 -1.62
N ARG A 23 -10.88 -4.77 -0.52
CA ARG A 23 -12.11 -5.54 -0.51
C ARG A 23 -13.30 -4.60 -0.54
N ILE A 24 -14.33 -4.99 -1.29
CA ILE A 24 -15.61 -4.29 -1.41
C ILE A 24 -16.77 -5.26 -1.19
N GLY A 25 -17.97 -4.73 -0.96
CA GLY A 25 -19.19 -5.52 -0.74
C GLY A 25 -19.42 -5.90 0.73
N ARG A 26 -20.11 -7.02 0.97
CA ARG A 26 -20.49 -7.46 2.32
C ARG A 26 -19.28 -7.93 3.12
N LEU A 27 -19.08 -7.36 4.30
CA LEU A 27 -17.99 -7.69 5.21
C LEU A 27 -18.54 -7.99 6.61
N TYR A 28 -17.89 -8.91 7.32
CA TYR A 28 -18.21 -9.24 8.70
C TYR A 28 -17.17 -8.61 9.65
N PRO A 29 -17.51 -8.35 10.93
CA PRO A 29 -16.55 -7.85 11.90
C PRO A 29 -15.27 -8.69 11.94
N ARG A 30 -14.12 -8.02 12.10
CA ARG A 30 -12.76 -8.60 12.06
C ARG A 30 -12.29 -9.10 10.68
N THR A 31 -13.00 -8.74 9.61
CA THR A 31 -12.53 -9.02 8.24
C THR A 31 -11.51 -7.97 7.78
N PRO A 32 -10.29 -8.36 7.35
CA PRO A 32 -9.37 -7.43 6.71
C PRO A 32 -9.99 -6.83 5.45
N THR A 33 -9.94 -5.50 5.34
CA THR A 33 -10.58 -4.75 4.24
C THR A 33 -9.58 -4.24 3.22
N VAL A 34 -8.33 -4.01 3.64
CA VAL A 34 -7.25 -3.51 2.79
C VAL A 34 -5.97 -4.26 3.14
N LEU A 35 -5.17 -4.59 2.13
CA LEU A 35 -3.82 -5.10 2.25
C LEU A 35 -2.89 -4.27 1.38
N ILE A 36 -1.76 -3.86 1.97
CA ILE A 36 -0.64 -3.22 1.28
C ILE A 36 0.59 -4.09 1.52
N ALA A 37 1.28 -4.45 0.45
CA ALA A 37 2.57 -5.13 0.52
C ALA A 37 3.59 -4.40 -0.37
N CYS A 38 4.81 -4.27 0.12
CA CYS A 38 5.94 -3.72 -0.61
C CYS A 38 7.14 -4.66 -0.45
N THR A 39 7.97 -4.77 -1.48
CA THR A 39 9.23 -5.54 -1.45
C THR A 39 10.42 -4.68 -1.88
N ALA A 40 11.58 -4.97 -1.33
CA ALA A 40 12.86 -4.36 -1.71
C ALA A 40 14.01 -5.31 -1.38
N ALA A 41 15.15 -5.14 -2.05
CA ALA A 41 16.37 -5.93 -1.83
C ALA A 41 16.81 -5.99 -0.36
N HIS A 42 16.64 -4.89 0.40
CA HIS A 42 16.97 -4.83 1.82
C HIS A 42 15.89 -4.14 2.63
N ARG A 43 15.71 -4.55 3.88
CA ARG A 43 14.66 -4.00 4.75
C ARG A 43 14.82 -2.50 5.04
N ASP A 44 16.06 -2.01 5.04
CA ASP A 44 16.40 -0.63 5.41
C ASP A 44 16.36 0.33 4.21
N THR A 45 15.98 -0.14 3.02
CA THR A 45 15.84 0.70 1.81
C THR A 45 14.42 1.28 1.64
N GLY A 46 13.73 1.50 2.75
CA GLY A 46 12.42 2.18 2.78
C GLY A 46 11.19 1.28 2.63
N VAL A 47 11.32 -0.05 2.59
CA VAL A 47 10.17 -0.96 2.36
C VAL A 47 9.05 -0.84 3.41
N PHE A 48 9.41 -0.66 4.68
CA PHE A 48 8.42 -0.46 5.74
C PHE A 48 7.73 0.91 5.65
N ASN A 49 8.50 1.95 5.30
CA ASN A 49 7.98 3.30 5.11
C ASN A 49 7.04 3.36 3.91
N ALA A 50 7.38 2.68 2.81
CA ALA A 50 6.55 2.56 1.63
C ALA A 50 5.21 1.86 1.93
N ALA A 51 5.23 0.74 2.65
CA ALA A 51 4.01 0.03 3.02
C ALA A 51 3.10 0.89 3.93
N ARG A 52 3.70 1.58 4.91
CA ARG A 52 2.98 2.51 5.79
C ARG A 52 2.37 3.67 5.01
N TYR A 53 3.16 4.33 4.15
CA TYR A 53 2.65 5.40 3.29
C TYR A 53 1.50 4.91 2.42
N GLY A 54 1.60 3.70 1.88
CA GLY A 54 0.55 3.12 1.04
C GLY A 54 -0.80 3.01 1.74
N ILE A 55 -0.83 2.58 3.02
CA ILE A 55 -2.08 2.50 3.76
C ILE A 55 -2.62 3.88 4.14
N ASP A 56 -1.75 4.78 4.61
CA ASP A 56 -2.14 6.14 5.01
C ASP A 56 -2.72 6.89 3.80
N ARG A 57 -2.01 6.88 2.68
CA ARG A 57 -2.42 7.57 1.46
C ARG A 57 -3.69 6.98 0.84
N LEU A 58 -3.85 5.65 0.87
CA LEU A 58 -5.09 5.01 0.41
C LEU A 58 -6.30 5.53 1.20
N LYS A 59 -6.15 5.71 2.53
CA LYS A 59 -7.23 6.22 3.40
C LYS A 59 -7.52 7.70 3.20
N GLU A 60 -6.57 8.47 2.69
CA GLU A 60 -6.79 9.89 2.36
C GLU A 60 -7.60 10.08 1.07
N ILE A 61 -7.36 9.27 0.04
CA ILE A 61 -7.83 9.60 -1.32
C ILE A 61 -8.83 8.63 -1.93
N VAL A 62 -8.93 7.40 -1.43
CA VAL A 62 -9.84 6.42 -2.04
C VAL A 62 -11.18 6.49 -1.31
N PRO A 63 -12.26 6.92 -1.99
CA PRO A 63 -13.56 7.10 -1.36
C PRO A 63 -14.29 5.74 -1.26
N VAL A 64 -14.10 5.04 -0.14
CA VAL A 64 -14.73 3.74 0.16
C VAL A 64 -15.35 3.74 1.54
#